data_AF-A0A3M1LDC1-F1
#
_entry.id   AF-A0A3M1LDC1-F1
#
_cell.length_a   1.000
_cell.length_b   1.000
_cell.length_c   1.000
_cell.angle_alpha   90.00
_cell.angle_beta   90.00
_cell.angle_gamma   90.00
#
_symmetry.space_group_name_H-M   'P 1'
#
loop_
_entity.id
_entity.type
_entity.pdbx_description
1 polymer ?
#
loop_
_entity_poly.entity_id
_entity_poly.type
_entity_poly.pdbx_seq_one_letter_code
_entity_poly.pdbx_strand_id
1 'polypeptide(L)'
;MFHRRGVLGFLAGAIAGVAGATYYTLFRRPLPQTRGRIRLSGLEAEVLVVRDRWGIPHLYAHSLRDLFFAQGFVHAQDRFFQMEFQRRLASGRLSEVLGPKALEVDRWMRIVGLRRAADREVATLSDRAREALLAYAEGVNAFLSRGRLPAEFSFLRYRPEHWVIADSLAWLKMMAWMLSINWEAEVLRARLIARLGPERAARLDPSPAADTPTI
;
A
#
# COMPACT_ATOMS: atom_id res chain seq x y z
N MET A 1 -5.49 -6.33 -58.93
CA MET A 1 -6.31 -6.78 -57.77
C MET A 1 -5.49 -7.47 -56.66
N PHE A 2 -4.33 -8.07 -56.94
CA PHE A 2 -3.49 -8.80 -55.96
C PHE A 2 -2.77 -7.93 -54.92
N HIS A 3 -2.42 -6.68 -55.24
CA HIS A 3 -1.69 -5.78 -54.33
C HIS A 3 -2.51 -5.34 -53.09
N ARG A 4 -3.83 -5.14 -53.23
CA ARG A 4 -4.68 -4.70 -52.11
C ARG A 4 -4.82 -5.76 -51.01
N ARG A 5 -4.84 -7.05 -51.37
CA ARG A 5 -4.94 -8.16 -50.41
C ARG A 5 -3.65 -8.33 -49.59
N GLY A 6 -2.48 -8.13 -50.21
CA GLY A 6 -1.19 -8.17 -49.50
C GLY A 6 -1.02 -7.01 -48.51
N VAL A 7 -1.44 -5.80 -48.88
CA VAL A 7 -1.41 -4.63 -48.00
C VAL A 7 -2.37 -4.78 -46.81
N LEU A 8 -3.58 -5.31 -47.03
CA LEU A 8 -4.53 -5.60 -45.95
C LEU A 8 -4.02 -6.68 -44.98
N GLY A 9 -3.38 -7.73 -45.48
CA GLY A 9 -2.76 -8.77 -44.65
C GLY A 9 -1.61 -8.23 -43.80
N PHE A 10 -0.76 -7.38 -44.37
CA PHE A 10 0.33 -6.72 -43.66
C PHE A 10 -0.18 -5.76 -42.57
N LEU A 11 -1.18 -4.93 -42.89
CA LEU A 11 -1.80 -4.01 -41.92
C LEU A 11 -2.47 -4.77 -40.76
N ALA A 12 -3.21 -5.85 -41.06
CA ALA A 12 -3.80 -6.68 -40.02
C ALA A 12 -2.74 -7.34 -39.11
N GLY A 13 -1.64 -7.83 -39.71
CA GLY A 13 -0.50 -8.37 -38.95
C GLY A 13 0.20 -7.33 -38.08
N ALA A 14 0.39 -6.11 -38.59
CA ALA A 14 0.97 -5.01 -37.82
C ALA A 14 0.07 -4.59 -36.65
N ILE A 15 -1.25 -4.49 -36.87
CA ILE A 15 -2.22 -4.16 -35.81
C ILE A 15 -2.23 -5.26 -34.74
N ALA A 16 -2.25 -6.53 -35.14
CA ALA A 16 -2.20 -7.65 -34.20
C ALA A 16 -0.87 -7.68 -33.41
N GLY A 17 0.25 -7.38 -34.07
CA GLY A 17 1.56 -7.26 -33.43
C GLY A 17 1.62 -6.14 -32.39
N VAL A 18 1.09 -4.96 -32.73
CA VAL A 18 1.00 -3.81 -31.81
C VAL A 18 0.06 -4.12 -30.66
N ALA A 19 -1.14 -4.64 -30.92
CA ALA A 19 -2.10 -5.01 -29.89
C ALA A 19 -1.54 -6.08 -28.94
N GLY A 20 -0.85 -7.09 -29.47
CA GLY A 20 -0.16 -8.12 -28.68
C GLY A 20 0.98 -7.56 -27.84
N ALA A 21 1.79 -6.66 -28.39
CA ALA A 21 2.87 -5.99 -27.67
C ALA A 21 2.34 -5.07 -26.56
N THR A 22 1.28 -4.31 -26.82
CA THR A 22 0.60 -3.47 -25.82
C THR A 22 -0.03 -4.33 -24.73
N TYR A 23 -0.73 -5.41 -25.09
CA TYR A 23 -1.30 -6.33 -24.10
C TYR A 23 -0.21 -6.96 -23.23
N TYR A 24 0.88 -7.42 -23.84
CA TYR A 24 1.98 -8.03 -23.12
C TYR A 24 2.67 -7.04 -22.17
N THR A 25 2.93 -5.82 -22.64
CA THR A 25 3.63 -4.79 -21.85
C THR A 25 2.78 -4.25 -20.70
N LEU A 26 1.46 -4.09 -20.89
CA LEU A 26 0.57 -3.54 -19.87
C LEU A 26 -0.01 -4.59 -18.91
N PHE A 27 -0.22 -5.84 -19.35
CA PHE A 27 -0.95 -6.83 -18.55
C PHE A 27 -0.14 -8.09 -18.20
N ARG A 28 0.88 -8.48 -18.97
CA ARG A 28 1.68 -9.69 -18.69
C ARG A 28 3.02 -9.41 -18.03
N ARG A 29 3.78 -8.43 -18.54
CA ARG A 29 5.08 -8.04 -18.03
C ARG A 29 5.04 -7.54 -16.57
N PRO A 30 4.02 -6.78 -16.14
CA PRO A 30 3.94 -6.28 -14.76
C PRO A 30 3.63 -7.38 -13.73
N LEU A 31 3.16 -8.56 -14.17
CA LEU A 31 2.84 -9.64 -13.24
C LEU A 31 4.12 -10.15 -12.54
N PRO A 32 4.08 -10.32 -11.21
CA PRO A 32 5.19 -10.88 -10.46
C PRO A 32 5.38 -12.37 -10.79
N GLN A 33 6.60 -12.86 -10.59
CA GLN A 33 6.88 -14.30 -10.67
C GLN A 33 6.37 -14.98 -9.39
N THR A 34 5.29 -15.76 -9.49
CA THR A 34 4.66 -16.46 -8.35
C THR A 34 4.98 -17.95 -8.28
N ARG A 35 5.73 -18.48 -9.26
CA ARG A 35 6.14 -19.90 -9.36
C ARG A 35 7.63 -20.04 -9.65
N GLY A 36 8.17 -21.20 -9.33
CA GLY A 36 9.57 -21.54 -9.52
C GLY A 36 10.45 -21.04 -8.38
N ARG A 37 11.75 -20.92 -8.62
CA ARG A 37 12.74 -20.49 -7.63
C ARG A 37 13.22 -19.08 -7.93
N ILE A 38 13.34 -18.26 -6.89
CA ILE A 38 13.89 -16.91 -6.96
C ILE A 38 15.06 -16.86 -5.98
N ARG A 39 16.24 -16.46 -6.47
CA ARG A 39 17.39 -16.17 -5.62
C ARG A 39 17.33 -14.70 -5.22
N LEU A 40 17.31 -14.44 -3.92
CA LEU A 40 17.29 -13.11 -3.34
C LEU A 40 18.48 -12.95 -2.41
N SER A 41 19.19 -11.84 -2.52
CA SER A 41 20.17 -11.43 -1.52
C SER A 41 19.42 -11.04 -0.24
N GLY A 42 19.84 -11.55 0.91
CA GLY A 42 19.29 -11.19 2.22
C GLY A 42 18.59 -12.33 2.97
N LEU A 43 18.23 -13.42 2.29
CA LEU A 43 17.79 -14.66 2.94
C LEU A 43 18.99 -15.46 3.47
N GLU A 44 18.87 -15.99 4.68
CA GLU A 44 19.85 -16.90 5.28
C GLU A 44 19.59 -18.36 4.88
N ALA A 45 18.31 -18.75 4.82
CA ALA A 45 17.88 -20.08 4.42
C ALA A 45 16.77 -20.04 3.35
N GLU A 46 16.42 -21.21 2.81
CA GLU A 46 15.31 -21.34 1.87
C GLU A 46 13.96 -21.04 2.55
N VAL A 47 13.10 -20.29 1.84
CA VAL A 47 11.71 -20.05 2.24
C VAL A 47 10.78 -20.61 1.18
N LEU A 48 9.86 -21.47 1.61
CA LEU A 48 8.83 -22.04 0.75
C LEU A 48 7.57 -21.17 0.78
N VAL A 49 7.13 -20.73 -0.40
CA VAL A 49 5.89 -19.96 -0.59
C VAL A 49 4.89 -20.83 -1.35
N VAL A 50 3.84 -21.28 -0.66
CA VAL A 50 2.73 -22.04 -1.26
C VAL A 50 1.54 -21.11 -1.42
N ARG A 51 1.09 -20.88 -2.64
CA ARG A 51 -0.17 -20.16 -2.90
C ARG A 51 -1.29 -21.16 -3.11
N ASP A 52 -2.38 -20.99 -2.36
CA ASP A 52 -3.56 -21.85 -2.48
C ASP A 52 -4.37 -21.56 -3.76
N ARG A 53 -5.53 -22.20 -3.91
CA ARG A 53 -6.41 -22.01 -5.08
C ARG A 53 -6.97 -20.59 -5.21
N TRP A 54 -6.97 -19.81 -4.13
CA TRP A 54 -7.42 -18.42 -4.09
C TRP A 54 -6.26 -17.42 -4.22
N GLY A 55 -5.03 -17.93 -4.34
CA GLY A 55 -3.82 -17.13 -4.42
C GLY A 55 -3.31 -16.64 -3.05
N ILE A 56 -3.85 -17.15 -1.94
CA ILE A 56 -3.42 -16.78 -0.60
C ILE A 56 -2.03 -17.41 -0.34
N PRO A 57 -1.00 -16.62 0.00
CA PRO A 57 0.34 -17.14 0.24
C PRO A 57 0.49 -17.70 1.66
N HIS A 58 0.99 -18.93 1.76
CA HIS A 58 1.44 -19.59 2.99
C HIS A 58 2.97 -19.66 2.97
N LEU A 59 3.62 -19.09 3.99
CA LEU A 59 5.08 -18.95 4.07
C LEU A 59 5.63 -19.93 5.11
N TYR A 60 6.64 -20.71 4.72
CA TYR A 60 7.36 -21.63 5.60
C TYR A 60 8.85 -21.29 5.55
N ALA A 61 9.42 -20.92 6.70
CA ALA A 61 10.82 -20.49 6.83
C ALA A 61 11.46 -21.11 8.08
N HIS A 62 12.79 -21.18 8.09
CA HIS A 62 13.56 -21.73 9.21
C HIS A 62 13.88 -20.70 10.31
N SER A 63 13.69 -19.41 10.04
CA SER A 63 13.92 -18.32 10.99
C SER A 63 12.83 -17.25 10.88
N LEU A 64 12.63 -16.47 11.95
CA LEU A 64 11.69 -15.33 11.91
C LEU A 64 12.18 -14.23 10.96
N ARG A 65 13.49 -14.00 10.87
CA ARG A 65 14.07 -13.01 9.96
C ARG A 65 13.71 -13.34 8.51
N ASP A 66 13.97 -14.58 8.07
CA ASP A 66 13.64 -15.03 6.72
C ASP A 66 12.13 -15.02 6.46
N LEU A 67 11.31 -15.34 7.48
CA LEU A 67 9.86 -15.27 7.40
C LEU A 67 9.37 -13.83 7.13
N PHE A 68 9.83 -12.85 7.92
CA PHE A 68 9.44 -11.45 7.75
C PHE A 68 9.97 -10.86 6.43
N PHE A 69 11.19 -11.23 6.02
CA PHE A 69 11.73 -10.88 4.71
C PHE A 69 10.84 -11.41 3.59
N ALA A 70 10.51 -12.70 3.61
CA ALA A 70 9.65 -13.30 2.60
C ALA A 70 8.24 -12.69 2.62
N GLN A 71 7.71 -12.35 3.80
CA GLN A 71 6.42 -11.67 3.94
C GLN A 71 6.43 -10.31 3.25
N GLY A 72 7.45 -9.48 3.47
CA GLY A 72 7.62 -8.19 2.79
C GLY A 72 7.72 -8.34 1.28
N PHE A 73 8.52 -9.32 0.82
CA PHE A 73 8.66 -9.62 -0.60
C PHE A 73 7.32 -10.03 -1.24
N VAL A 74 6.59 -10.96 -0.62
CA VAL A 74 5.31 -11.47 -1.13
C VAL A 74 4.21 -10.42 -1.08
N HIS A 75 4.14 -9.59 -0.02
CA HIS A 75 3.24 -8.44 0.00
C HIS A 75 3.53 -7.48 -1.17
N ALA A 76 4.80 -7.21 -1.47
CA ALA A 76 5.16 -6.38 -2.61
C ALA A 76 4.80 -7.05 -3.96
N GLN A 77 4.97 -8.37 -4.08
CA GLN A 77 4.49 -9.08 -5.28
C GLN A 77 3.01 -8.83 -5.53
N ASP A 78 2.19 -8.94 -4.49
CA ASP A 78 0.75 -8.98 -4.66
C ASP A 78 0.10 -7.58 -4.57
N ARG A 79 0.69 -6.64 -3.83
CA ARG A 79 0.03 -5.38 -3.38
C ARG A 79 0.93 -4.13 -3.42
N PHE A 80 2.06 -4.14 -4.10
CA PHE A 80 3.02 -3.03 -3.98
C PHE A 80 2.45 -1.64 -4.31
N PHE A 81 1.58 -1.51 -5.32
CA PHE A 81 0.93 -0.22 -5.59
C PHE A 81 0.05 0.26 -4.42
N GLN A 82 -0.72 -0.64 -3.81
CA GLN A 82 -1.52 -0.35 -2.62
C GLN A 82 -0.62 0.13 -1.47
N MET A 83 0.49 -0.57 -1.22
CA MET A 83 1.45 -0.22 -0.17
C MET A 83 2.05 1.18 -0.41
N GLU A 84 2.41 1.48 -1.66
CA GLU A 84 2.96 2.78 -2.04
C GLU A 84 1.96 3.91 -1.88
N PHE A 85 0.72 3.69 -2.31
CA PHE A 85 -0.38 4.63 -2.12
C PHE A 85 -0.60 4.92 -0.63
N GLN A 86 -0.65 3.88 0.20
CA GLN A 86 -0.83 3.98 1.65
C GLN A 86 0.32 4.72 2.33
N ARG A 87 1.57 4.44 1.94
CA ARG A 87 2.76 5.17 2.42
C ARG A 87 2.66 6.67 2.12
N ARG A 88 2.26 7.03 0.90
CA ARG A 88 2.12 8.43 0.47
C ARG A 88 0.97 9.13 1.19
N LEU A 89 -0.16 8.44 1.37
CA LEU A 89 -1.29 8.95 2.16
C LEU A 89 -0.86 9.26 3.59
N ALA A 90 -0.26 8.30 4.30
CA ALA A 90 0.18 8.48 5.68
C ALA A 90 1.29 9.55 5.83
N SER A 91 2.05 9.81 4.76
CA SER A 91 3.11 10.82 4.73
C SER A 91 2.65 12.19 4.22
N GLY A 92 1.41 12.32 3.74
CA GLY A 92 0.93 13.52 3.06
C GLY A 92 1.77 13.87 1.83
N ARG A 93 1.88 12.90 0.91
CA ARG A 93 2.65 12.97 -0.35
C ARG A 93 1.88 12.40 -1.56
N LEU A 94 0.55 12.32 -1.48
CA LEU A 94 -0.28 11.85 -2.59
C LEU A 94 -0.30 12.83 -3.77
N SER A 95 -0.20 14.14 -3.53
CA SER A 95 -0.23 15.16 -4.58
C SER A 95 0.96 15.07 -5.53
N GLU A 96 2.06 14.44 -5.12
CA GLU A 96 3.21 14.15 -5.99
C GLU A 96 2.85 13.20 -7.15
N VAL A 97 1.81 12.38 -6.98
CA VAL A 97 1.40 11.36 -7.96
C VAL A 97 0.02 11.69 -8.55
N LEU A 98 -0.92 12.16 -7.73
CA LEU A 98 -2.30 12.44 -8.13
C LEU A 98 -2.57 13.91 -8.44
N GLY A 99 -1.56 14.77 -8.28
CA GLY A 99 -1.64 16.19 -8.59
C GLY A 99 -2.45 17.01 -7.57
N PRO A 100 -2.86 18.23 -7.95
CA PRO A 100 -3.40 19.24 -7.03
C PRO A 100 -4.66 18.81 -6.26
N LYS A 101 -5.45 17.88 -6.81
CA LYS A 101 -6.68 17.38 -6.17
C LYS A 101 -6.40 16.67 -4.83
N ALA A 102 -5.19 16.17 -4.61
CA ALA A 102 -4.80 15.51 -3.36
C ALA A 102 -4.13 16.46 -2.35
N LEU A 103 -3.95 17.74 -2.67
CA LEU A 103 -3.16 18.66 -1.84
C LEU A 103 -3.79 18.91 -0.47
N GLU A 104 -5.12 19.02 -0.39
CA GLU A 104 -5.82 19.21 0.89
C GLU A 104 -5.67 17.99 1.80
N VAL A 105 -5.69 16.78 1.23
CA VAL A 105 -5.41 15.54 1.98
C VAL A 105 -3.98 15.54 2.49
N ASP A 106 -3.01 15.93 1.67
CA ASP A 106 -1.60 15.99 2.06
C ASP A 106 -1.34 16.99 3.18
N ARG A 107 -1.94 18.17 3.09
CA ARG A 107 -1.89 19.20 4.15
C ARG A 107 -2.45 18.65 5.46
N TRP A 108 -3.63 18.03 5.40
CA TRP A 108 -4.26 17.44 6.57
C TRP A 108 -3.38 16.36 7.21
N MET A 109 -2.86 15.41 6.43
CA MET A 109 -2.02 14.33 6.95
C MET A 109 -0.69 14.84 7.54
N ARG A 110 -0.16 15.95 7.02
CA ARG A 110 1.01 16.61 7.63
C ARG A 110 0.68 17.34 8.93
N ILE A 111 -0.53 17.87 9.09
CA ILE A 111 -1.01 18.42 10.36
C ILE A 111 -1.10 17.30 11.39
N VAL A 112 -1.80 16.20 11.07
CA VAL A 112 -1.90 15.01 11.94
C VAL A 112 -0.51 14.46 12.29
N GLY A 113 0.41 14.44 11.32
CA GLY A 113 1.83 14.20 11.58
C GLY A 113 2.20 12.73 11.81
N LEU A 114 1.43 11.79 11.26
CA LEU A 114 1.65 10.35 11.42
C LEU A 114 3.06 9.92 11.01
N ARG A 115 3.56 10.43 9.87
CA ARG A 115 4.92 10.16 9.41
C ARG A 115 5.99 10.65 10.40
N ARG A 116 5.89 11.90 10.89
CA ARG A 116 6.82 12.41 11.91
C ARG A 116 6.79 11.58 13.19
N ALA A 117 5.62 11.08 13.58
CA ALA A 117 5.50 10.20 14.74
C ALA A 117 6.16 8.85 14.49
N ALA A 118 5.96 8.26 13.31
CA ALA A 118 6.60 7.01 12.91
C ALA A 118 8.13 7.12 12.85
N ASP A 119 8.67 8.19 12.25
CA ASP A 119 10.11 8.41 12.15
C ASP A 119 10.77 8.47 13.54
N ARG A 120 10.13 9.15 14.51
CA ARG A 120 10.62 9.20 15.90
C ARG A 120 10.53 7.85 16.62
N GLU A 121 9.46 7.11 16.38
CA GLU A 121 9.22 5.80 17.01
C GLU A 121 10.23 4.74 16.55
N VAL A 122 10.82 4.88 15.36
CA VAL A 122 11.89 3.96 14.92
C VAL A 122 13.01 3.88 15.96
N ALA A 123 13.35 4.96 16.65
CA ALA A 123 14.39 4.97 17.68
C ALA A 123 13.99 4.28 18.99
N THR A 124 12.69 4.07 19.23
CA THR A 124 12.14 3.52 20.47
C THR A 124 11.72 2.05 20.35
N LEU A 125 11.87 1.45 19.16
CA LEU A 125 11.56 0.04 18.94
C LEU A 125 12.46 -0.86 19.78
N SER A 126 11.87 -1.92 20.33
CA SER A 126 12.66 -3.05 20.86
C SER A 126 13.47 -3.70 19.73
N ASP A 127 14.59 -4.34 20.07
CA ASP A 127 15.47 -4.98 19.09
C ASP A 127 14.71 -5.99 18.22
N ARG A 128 13.86 -6.81 18.85
CA ARG A 128 12.99 -7.77 18.14
C ARG A 128 12.07 -7.10 17.12
N ALA A 129 11.44 -5.98 17.48
CA ALA A 129 10.54 -5.27 16.57
C ALA A 129 11.31 -4.58 15.44
N ARG A 130 12.48 -4.00 15.77
CA ARG A 130 13.38 -3.38 14.79
C ARG A 130 13.85 -4.41 13.76
N GLU A 131 14.33 -5.57 14.21
CA GLU A 131 14.82 -6.66 13.35
C GLU A 131 13.71 -7.18 12.42
N ALA A 132 12.51 -7.42 12.96
CA ALA A 132 11.36 -7.88 12.16
C ALA A 132 10.95 -6.86 11.08
N LEU A 133 10.84 -5.58 11.44
CA LEU A 133 10.46 -4.51 10.51
C LEU A 133 11.56 -4.22 9.48
N LEU A 134 12.83 -4.35 9.88
CA LEU A 134 13.96 -4.23 8.97
C LEU A 134 13.94 -5.35 7.94
N ALA A 135 13.82 -6.61 8.39
CA ALA A 135 13.74 -7.77 7.51
C ALA A 135 12.56 -7.63 6.52
N TYR A 136 11.38 -7.20 7.02
CA TYR A 136 10.23 -6.91 6.17
C TYR A 136 10.54 -5.85 5.10
N ALA A 137 11.15 -4.73 5.49
CA ALA A 137 11.52 -3.66 4.56
C ALA A 137 12.54 -4.12 3.52
N GLU A 138 13.54 -4.92 3.92
CA GLU A 138 14.51 -5.55 3.02
C GLU A 138 13.82 -6.45 1.99
N GLY A 139 12.82 -7.24 2.41
CA GLY A 139 12.01 -8.06 1.51
C GLY A 139 11.24 -7.24 0.47
N VAL A 140 10.59 -6.15 0.89
CA VAL A 140 9.91 -5.21 -0.03
C VAL A 140 10.91 -4.62 -1.02
N ASN A 141 12.09 -4.22 -0.54
CA ASN A 141 13.15 -3.64 -1.37
C ASN A 141 13.77 -4.66 -2.34
N ALA A 142 13.85 -5.94 -1.96
CA ALA A 142 14.30 -7.02 -2.82
C ALA A 142 13.32 -7.29 -3.97
N PHE A 143 12.01 -7.05 -3.77
CA PHE A 143 11.06 -7.04 -4.87
C PHE A 143 11.30 -5.83 -5.79
N LEU A 144 11.45 -4.65 -5.21
CA LEU A 144 11.66 -3.40 -5.94
C LEU A 144 12.90 -3.47 -6.87
N SER A 145 14.01 -4.04 -6.39
CA SER A 145 15.26 -4.15 -7.15
C SER A 145 15.15 -5.01 -8.41
N ARG A 146 14.12 -5.87 -8.51
CA ARG A 146 13.86 -6.69 -9.71
C ARG A 146 13.25 -5.89 -10.86
N GLY A 147 12.77 -4.67 -10.62
CA GLY A 147 12.28 -3.76 -11.66
C GLY A 147 10.97 -4.18 -12.35
N ARG A 148 10.24 -5.16 -11.80
CA ARG A 148 8.92 -5.60 -12.30
C ARG A 148 7.81 -4.88 -11.54
N LEU A 149 7.67 -3.58 -11.80
CA LEU A 149 6.66 -2.76 -11.14
C LEU A 149 5.26 -3.04 -11.69
N PRO A 150 4.22 -2.93 -10.86
CA PRO A 150 2.82 -2.92 -11.30
C PRO A 150 2.52 -1.88 -12.38
N ALA A 151 1.47 -2.11 -13.17
CA ALA A 151 1.13 -1.30 -14.34
C ALA A 151 0.85 0.17 -13.97
N GLU A 152 0.28 0.41 -12.79
CA GLU A 152 -0.07 1.71 -12.24
C GLU A 152 1.12 2.68 -12.22
N PHE A 153 2.33 2.18 -11.94
CA PHE A 153 3.56 2.99 -11.97
C PHE A 153 3.91 3.48 -13.37
N SER A 154 3.60 2.69 -14.41
CA SER A 154 3.80 3.08 -15.81
C SER A 154 2.77 4.14 -16.23
N PHE A 155 1.52 4.01 -15.80
CA PHE A 155 0.46 4.98 -16.08
C PHE A 155 0.69 6.32 -15.38
N LEU A 156 1.04 6.28 -14.10
CA LEU A 156 1.27 7.46 -13.27
C LEU A 156 2.67 8.07 -13.43
N ARG A 157 3.55 7.41 -14.21
CA ARG A 157 4.89 7.87 -14.59
C ARG A 157 5.77 8.27 -13.40
N TYR A 158 5.69 7.52 -12.31
CA TYR A 158 6.54 7.75 -11.13
C TYR A 158 7.29 6.47 -10.75
N ARG A 159 8.40 6.65 -10.03
CA ARG A 159 9.18 5.55 -9.47
C ARG A 159 8.99 5.53 -7.94
N PRO A 160 8.73 4.36 -7.35
CA PRO A 160 8.66 4.20 -5.91
C PRO A 160 10.03 4.42 -5.27
N GLU A 161 10.03 4.92 -4.04
CA GLU A 161 11.22 4.98 -3.17
C GLU A 161 11.43 3.66 -2.44
N HIS A 162 12.64 3.44 -1.94
CA HIS A 162 12.93 2.31 -1.03
C HIS A 162 12.01 2.34 0.19
N TRP A 163 11.56 1.17 0.60
CA TRP A 163 10.76 0.99 1.81
C TRP A 163 11.65 1.04 3.03
N VAL A 164 11.22 1.77 4.06
CA VAL A 164 11.92 1.85 5.36
C VAL A 164 10.99 1.47 6.51
N ILE A 165 11.54 1.18 7.69
CA ILE A 165 10.77 0.80 8.89
C ILE A 165 9.64 1.81 9.18
N ALA A 166 9.94 3.10 9.06
CA ALA A 166 8.98 4.17 9.31
C ALA A 166 7.76 4.11 8.39
N ASP A 167 7.86 3.54 7.18
CA ASP A 167 6.73 3.42 6.27
C ASP A 167 5.68 2.43 6.80
N SER A 168 6.13 1.30 7.35
CA SER A 168 5.27 0.32 8.02
C SER A 168 4.61 0.91 9.28
N LEU A 169 5.38 1.63 10.09
CA LEU A 169 4.87 2.27 11.30
C LEU A 169 3.86 3.39 10.98
N ALA A 170 4.12 4.19 9.94
CA ALA A 170 3.20 5.25 9.52
C ALA A 170 1.83 4.67 9.12
N TRP A 171 1.82 3.53 8.42
CA TRP A 171 0.57 2.85 8.08
C TRP A 171 -0.14 2.26 9.31
N LEU A 172 0.61 1.65 10.24
CA LEU A 172 0.03 1.19 11.51
C LEU A 172 -0.65 2.34 12.28
N LYS A 173 -0.02 3.52 12.33
CA LYS A 173 -0.59 4.71 12.97
C LYS A 173 -1.80 5.25 12.23
N MET A 174 -1.81 5.19 10.89
CA MET A 174 -2.99 5.51 10.10
C MET A 174 -4.17 4.60 10.47
N MET A 175 -3.94 3.29 10.59
CA MET A 175 -4.97 2.35 11.05
C MET A 175 -5.48 2.67 12.45
N ALA A 176 -4.58 2.95 13.39
CA ALA A 176 -4.97 3.35 14.75
C ALA A 176 -5.81 4.64 14.75
N TRP A 177 -5.45 5.63 13.93
CA TRP A 177 -6.20 6.87 13.81
C TRP A 177 -7.60 6.66 13.22
N MET A 178 -7.73 5.84 12.17
CA MET A 178 -9.03 5.49 11.56
C MET A 178 -9.97 4.77 12.53
N LEU A 179 -9.44 4.08 13.55
CA LEU A 179 -10.23 3.40 14.57
C LEU A 179 -10.59 4.31 15.76
N SER A 180 -10.02 5.52 15.84
CA SER A 180 -10.14 6.43 16.99
C SER A 180 -11.13 7.58 16.72
N ILE A 181 -12.25 7.34 16.02
CA ILE A 181 -13.19 8.33 15.40
C ILE A 181 -13.94 9.25 16.42
N ASN A 182 -13.29 9.67 17.49
CA ASN A 182 -13.85 10.53 18.52
C ASN A 182 -13.67 12.02 18.21
N TRP A 183 -12.56 12.41 17.56
CA TRP A 183 -12.22 13.82 17.38
C TRP A 183 -13.25 14.62 16.55
N GLU A 184 -13.80 14.02 15.50
CA GLU A 184 -14.83 14.65 14.65
C GLU A 184 -16.11 14.89 15.44
N ALA A 185 -16.51 13.90 16.23
CA ALA A 185 -17.69 13.97 17.09
C ALA A 185 -17.52 15.04 18.18
N GLU A 186 -16.35 15.13 18.80
CA GLU A 186 -16.05 16.16 19.80
C GLU A 186 -16.06 17.58 19.20
N VAL A 187 -15.46 17.79 18.02
CA VAL A 187 -15.48 19.09 17.34
C VAL A 187 -16.91 19.48 16.94
N LEU A 188 -17.70 18.53 16.43
CA LEU A 188 -19.11 18.76 16.11
C LEU A 188 -19.91 19.12 17.38
N ARG A 189 -19.75 18.35 18.46
CA ARG A 189 -20.40 18.60 19.74
C ARG A 189 -20.05 19.99 20.28
N ALA A 190 -18.78 20.38 20.24
CA ALA A 190 -18.34 21.71 20.66
C ALA A 190 -19.02 22.83 19.83
N ARG A 191 -19.12 22.66 18.50
CA ARG A 191 -19.82 23.61 17.61
C ARG A 191 -21.33 23.69 17.89
N LEU A 192 -21.97 22.55 18.18
CA LEU A 192 -23.39 22.50 18.55
C LEU A 192 -23.65 23.23 19.87
N ILE A 193 -22.83 22.97 20.89
CA ILE A 193 -22.92 23.65 22.19
C ILE A 193 -22.76 25.16 22.02
N ALA A 194 -21.75 25.60 21.27
CA ALA A 194 -21.50 27.02 21.03
C ALA A 194 -22.66 27.74 20.31
N ARG A 195 -23.42 27.03 19.46
CA ARG A 195 -24.50 27.62 18.66
C ARG A 195 -25.88 27.49 19.29
N LEU A 196 -26.14 26.42 20.02
CA LEU A 196 -27.47 26.06 20.51
C LEU A 196 -27.60 26.14 22.04
N GLY A 197 -26.47 26.23 22.75
CA GLY A 197 -26.38 25.99 24.18
C GLY A 197 -26.31 24.50 24.52
N PRO A 198 -25.80 24.15 25.72
CA PRO A 198 -25.52 22.76 26.11
C PRO A 198 -26.77 21.87 26.10
N GLU A 199 -27.91 22.38 26.57
CA GLU A 199 -29.15 21.59 26.69
C GLU A 199 -29.70 21.17 25.32
N ARG A 200 -29.74 22.09 24.36
CA ARG A 200 -30.25 21.80 23.01
C ARG A 200 -29.27 20.93 22.22
N ALA A 201 -27.97 21.14 22.40
CA ALA A 201 -26.94 20.31 21.79
C ALA A 201 -27.02 18.86 22.30
N ALA A 202 -27.23 18.66 23.61
CA ALA A 202 -27.35 17.33 24.20
C ALA A 202 -28.55 16.53 23.64
N ARG A 203 -29.66 17.18 23.28
CA ARG A 203 -30.82 16.53 22.64
C ARG A 203 -30.53 16.01 21.23
N LEU A 204 -29.48 16.53 20.58
CA LEU A 204 -29.05 16.10 19.25
C LEU A 204 -27.90 15.08 19.30
N ASP A 205 -27.38 14.77 20.50
CA ASP A 205 -26.31 13.80 20.69
C ASP A 205 -26.92 12.40 20.80
N PRO A 206 -26.56 11.44 19.93
CA PRO A 206 -27.01 10.06 20.04
C PRO A 206 -26.27 9.35 21.18
N SER A 207 -26.58 9.75 22.42
CA SER A 207 -26.09 9.05 23.61
C SER A 207 -26.70 7.65 23.65
N PRO A 208 -25.92 6.60 23.95
CA PRO A 208 -26.45 5.25 24.11
C PRO A 208 -27.61 5.27 25.11
N ALA A 209 -28.73 4.68 24.71
CA ALA A 209 -29.84 4.47 25.62
C ALA A 209 -29.42 3.47 26.72
N ALA A 210 -30.09 3.50 27.87
CA ALA A 210 -29.76 2.64 29.00
C ALA A 210 -29.86 1.13 28.66
N ASP A 211 -30.63 0.78 27.63
CA ASP A 211 -30.84 -0.57 27.11
C ASP A 211 -29.97 -0.91 25.89
N THR A 212 -28.96 -0.07 25.57
CA THR A 212 -28.03 -0.35 24.47
C THR A 212 -27.31 -1.68 24.73
N PRO A 213 -27.44 -2.69 23.83
CA PRO A 213 -26.78 -3.97 24.03
C PRO A 213 -25.26 -3.83 24.10
N THR A 214 -24.66 -4.41 25.13
CA THR A 214 -23.20 -4.49 25.31
C THR A 214 -22.70 -5.89 24.93
N ILE A 215 -21.49 -5.96 24.39
CA ILE A 215 -20.79 -7.21 24.07
C ILE A 215 -20.09 -7.75 25.31
#